data_AF-A0A9Q0FJ87-F1
#
_entry.id   AF-A0A9Q0FJ87-F1
#
_cell.length_a   1.000
_cell.length_b   1.000
_cell.length_c   1.000
_cell.angle_alpha   90.00
_cell.angle_beta   90.00
_cell.angle_gamma   90.00
#
_symmetry.space_group_name_H-M   'P 1'
#
loop_
_entity.id
_entity.type
_entity.pdbx_description
1 polymer ?
#
loop_
_entity_poly.entity_id
_entity_poly.type
_entity_poly.pdbx_seq_one_letter_code
_entity_poly.pdbx_strand_id
1 'polypeptide(L)'
;MVSFRYWDDCVDPQDLEAMWQQPHVRDEWLDAGEEKGQKVHLSRDPDGQPYLTQTEMHAVADIVVRRHFDGQMHAAMICAIAELVSDRQPLASRHDKKTKQTSLGLMQILPKTAELLQ
;
A
#
# COMPACT_ATOMS: atom_id res chain seq x y z
N MET A 1 -6.13 -19.10 -0.30
CA MET A 1 -5.87 -17.81 -0.94
C MET A 1 -6.19 -16.76 0.11
N VAL A 2 -5.22 -15.99 0.59
CA VAL A 2 -5.47 -14.96 1.60
C VAL A 2 -6.28 -13.86 0.92
N SER A 3 -7.58 -13.78 1.23
CA SER A 3 -8.42 -12.69 0.75
C SER A 3 -8.19 -11.53 1.71
N PHE A 4 -7.26 -10.65 1.37
CA PHE A 4 -7.10 -9.39 2.08
C PHE A 4 -8.34 -8.55 1.83
N ARG A 5 -9.24 -8.58 2.82
CA ARG A 5 -10.53 -7.89 2.76
C ARG A 5 -10.47 -6.58 3.53
N TYR A 6 -9.69 -6.55 4.60
CA TYR A 6 -9.56 -5.40 5.47
C TYR A 6 -8.10 -4.98 5.61
N TRP A 7 -7.87 -3.70 5.84
CA TRP A 7 -6.57 -3.16 6.20
C TRP A 7 -6.02 -3.86 7.46
N ASP A 8 -6.89 -4.13 8.44
CA ASP A 8 -6.58 -4.85 9.68
C ASP A 8 -5.97 -6.24 9.48
N ASP A 9 -6.20 -6.86 8.32
CA ASP A 9 -5.62 -8.17 8.00
C ASP A 9 -4.19 -8.05 7.42
N CYS A 10 -3.76 -6.82 7.10
CA CYS A 10 -2.55 -6.53 6.32
C CYS A 10 -1.48 -5.75 7.09
N VAL A 11 -1.87 -4.98 8.10
CA VAL A 11 -1.00 -4.02 8.78
C VAL A 11 -1.10 -4.14 10.30
N ASP A 12 -0.04 -3.74 11.00
CA ASP A 12 -0.07 -3.68 12.46
C ASP A 12 -1.00 -2.56 12.96
N PRO A 13 -1.56 -2.68 14.17
CA PRO A 13 -2.48 -1.66 14.71
C PRO A 13 -1.90 -0.24 14.75
N GLN A 14 -0.58 -0.10 14.90
CA GLN A 14 0.11 1.19 14.91
C GLN A 14 0.16 1.84 13.52
N ASP A 15 0.20 1.05 12.46
CA ASP A 15 0.16 1.52 11.09
C ASP A 15 -1.26 1.93 10.71
N LEU A 16 -2.25 1.13 11.10
CA LEU A 16 -3.65 1.47 10.91
C LEU A 16 -4.04 2.75 11.66
N GLU A 17 -3.57 2.92 12.90
CA GLU A 17 -3.77 4.15 13.65
C GLU A 17 -3.09 5.33 12.94
N ALA A 18 -1.89 5.16 12.40
CA ALA A 18 -1.21 6.22 11.66
C ALA A 18 -1.97 6.64 10.39
N MET A 19 -2.63 5.69 9.71
CA MET A 19 -3.54 5.99 8.59
C MET A 19 -4.74 6.82 9.06
N TRP A 20 -5.40 6.44 10.16
CA TRP A 20 -6.50 7.23 10.75
C TRP A 20 -6.10 8.64 11.21
N GLN A 21 -4.82 8.87 11.50
CA GLN A 21 -4.31 10.20 11.85
C GLN A 21 -4.07 11.10 10.63
N GLN A 22 -4.06 10.56 9.41
CA GLN A 22 -3.99 11.36 8.19
C GLN A 22 -5.37 11.95 7.87
N PRO A 23 -5.55 13.29 7.86
CA PRO A 23 -6.87 13.90 7.68
C PRO A 23 -7.58 13.44 6.41
N HIS A 24 -6.86 13.41 5.28
CA HIS A 24 -7.45 13.01 4.00
C HIS A 24 -7.87 11.54 3.96
N VAL A 25 -7.11 10.64 4.60
CA VAL A 25 -7.48 9.22 4.69
C VAL A 25 -8.70 9.06 5.58
N ARG A 26 -8.70 9.70 6.76
CA ARG A 26 -9.84 9.66 7.67
C ARG A 26 -11.11 10.15 6.99
N ASP A 27 -11.04 11.29 6.30
CA ASP A 27 -12.20 11.87 5.63
C ASP A 27 -12.69 10.93 4.50
N GLU A 28 -11.77 10.35 3.71
CA GLU A 28 -12.12 9.35 2.68
C GLU A 28 -12.78 8.09 3.27
N TRP A 29 -12.23 7.56 4.37
CA TRP A 29 -12.77 6.38 5.04
C TRP A 29 -14.14 6.66 5.66
N LEU A 30 -14.33 7.82 6.29
CA LEU A 30 -15.64 8.22 6.83
C LEU A 30 -16.68 8.38 5.71
N ASP A 31 -16.30 8.97 4.58
CA ASP A 31 -17.18 9.12 3.40
C ASP A 31 -17.55 7.75 2.79
N ALA A 32 -16.66 6.77 2.89
CA ALA A 32 -16.91 5.38 2.51
C ALA A 32 -17.76 4.59 3.55
N GLY A 33 -18.07 5.20 4.70
CA GLY A 33 -18.85 4.57 5.78
C GLY A 33 -18.03 3.68 6.71
N GLU A 34 -16.71 3.81 6.68
CA GLU A 34 -15.81 3.11 7.61
C GLU A 34 -15.77 3.83 8.96
N GLU A 35 -15.61 3.07 10.05
CA GLU A 35 -15.63 3.60 11.40
C GLU A 35 -14.35 3.24 12.16
N LYS A 36 -13.76 4.22 12.85
CA LYS A 36 -12.57 3.98 13.67
C LYS A 36 -12.89 3.00 14.79
N GLY A 37 -12.08 1.94 14.90
CA GLY A 37 -12.26 0.85 15.87
C GLY A 37 -13.07 -0.33 15.31
N GLN A 38 -13.63 -0.22 14.11
CA GLN A 38 -14.09 -1.35 13.30
C GLN A 38 -13.02 -1.71 12.27
N LYS A 39 -13.17 -2.89 11.65
CA LYS A 39 -12.30 -3.29 10.54
C LYS A 39 -12.55 -2.40 9.34
N VAL A 40 -11.47 -1.87 8.76
CA VAL A 40 -11.52 -0.96 7.60
C VAL A 40 -11.40 -1.76 6.32
N HIS A 41 -12.34 -1.64 5.39
CA HIS A 41 -12.26 -2.35 4.12
C HIS A 41 -11.11 -1.86 3.23
N LEU A 42 -10.49 -2.79 2.50
CA LEU A 42 -9.61 -2.45 1.40
C LEU A 42 -10.42 -2.14 0.14
N SER A 43 -10.03 -1.06 -0.56
CA SER A 43 -10.60 -0.67 -1.84
C SER A 43 -10.39 -1.76 -2.91
N ARG A 44 -11.36 -1.89 -3.82
CA ARG A 44 -11.31 -2.86 -4.93
C ARG A 44 -11.50 -2.22 -6.29
N ASP A 45 -10.67 -2.61 -7.24
CA ASP A 45 -10.80 -2.18 -8.64
C ASP A 45 -12.00 -2.87 -9.31
N PRO A 46 -12.35 -2.50 -10.56
CA PRO A 46 -13.48 -3.12 -11.27
C PRO A 46 -13.35 -4.65 -11.45
N ASP A 47 -12.13 -5.18 -11.43
CA ASP A 47 -11.84 -6.62 -11.51
C ASP A 47 -11.87 -7.31 -10.13
N GLY A 48 -12.17 -6.54 -9.07
CA GLY A 48 -12.24 -6.99 -7.70
C GLY A 48 -10.89 -7.16 -7.02
N GLN A 49 -9.78 -6.71 -7.63
CA GLN A 49 -8.46 -6.78 -7.00
C GLN A 49 -8.31 -5.67 -5.95
N PRO A 50 -7.68 -5.98 -4.80
CA PRO A 50 -7.39 -4.97 -3.80
C PRO A 50 -6.38 -3.95 -4.35
N TYR A 51 -6.67 -2.67 -4.17
CA TYR A 51 -5.79 -1.58 -4.54
C TYR A 51 -5.84 -0.48 -3.47
N LEU A 52 -4.84 0.38 -3.45
CA LEU A 52 -4.86 1.58 -2.63
C LEU A 52 -5.41 2.74 -3.47
N THR A 53 -6.32 3.53 -2.88
CA THR A 53 -6.70 4.81 -3.47
C THR A 53 -5.48 5.74 -3.57
N GLN A 54 -5.60 6.84 -4.31
CA GLN A 54 -4.50 7.80 -4.38
C GLN A 54 -4.20 8.43 -3.01
N THR A 55 -5.23 8.68 -2.22
CA THR A 55 -5.14 9.21 -0.85
C THR A 55 -4.44 8.21 0.08
N GLU A 56 -4.87 6.95 0.06
CA GLU A 56 -4.28 5.87 0.84
C GLU A 56 -2.81 5.65 0.45
N MET A 57 -2.50 5.59 -0.85
CA MET A 57 -1.13 5.41 -1.34
C MET A 57 -0.21 6.55 -0.92
N HIS A 58 -0.69 7.80 -1.00
CA HIS A 58 0.08 8.95 -0.54
C HIS A 58 0.34 8.91 0.96
N ALA A 59 -0.67 8.55 1.76
CA ALA A 59 -0.51 8.41 3.21
C ALA A 59 0.50 7.31 3.57
N VAL A 60 0.41 6.14 2.94
CA VAL A 60 1.40 5.06 3.12
C VAL A 60 2.81 5.55 2.79
N ALA A 61 2.99 6.21 1.64
CA ALA A 61 4.28 6.75 1.25
C ALA A 61 4.81 7.79 2.24
N ASP A 62 3.98 8.73 2.70
CA ASP A 62 4.37 9.77 3.64
C ASP A 62 4.75 9.19 5.02
N ILE A 63 3.97 8.23 5.53
CA ILE A 63 4.27 7.53 6.78
C ILE A 63 5.62 6.81 6.69
N VAL A 64 5.85 6.07 5.60
CA VAL A 64 7.11 5.33 5.39
C VAL A 64 8.30 6.29 5.29
N VAL A 65 8.18 7.36 4.50
CA VAL A 65 9.22 8.38 4.33
C VAL A 65 9.59 9.03 5.67
N ARG A 66 8.58 9.38 6.48
CA ARG A 66 8.79 10.02 7.79
C ARG A 66 9.45 9.09 8.80
N ARG A 67 9.11 7.79 8.78
CA ARG A 67 9.61 6.82 9.76
C ARG A 67 10.96 6.23 9.42
N HIS A 68 11.29 6.10 8.14
CA HIS A 68 12.46 5.33 7.69
C HIS A 68 13.49 6.13 6.90
N PHE A 69 13.12 7.30 6.39
CA PHE A 69 13.98 8.07 5.48
C PHE A 69 14.23 9.50 5.95
N ASP A 70 13.88 9.84 7.20
CA ASP A 70 14.02 11.19 7.79
C ASP A 70 13.46 12.31 6.89
N GLY A 71 12.43 12.01 6.09
CA GLY A 71 11.87 12.97 5.13
C GLY A 71 12.73 13.26 3.89
N GLN A 72 13.85 12.56 3.69
CA GLN A 72 14.79 12.80 2.57
C GLN A 72 14.28 12.25 1.22
N MET A 73 13.16 11.53 1.21
CA MET A 73 12.51 11.01 0.01
C MET A 73 11.16 11.67 -0.22
N HIS A 74 10.83 11.94 -1.48
CA HIS A 74 9.53 12.53 -1.82
C HIS A 74 8.46 11.43 -1.89
N ALA A 75 7.42 11.53 -1.06
CA ALA A 75 6.29 10.59 -1.09
C ALA A 75 5.64 10.50 -2.48
N ALA A 76 5.54 11.63 -3.21
CA ALA A 76 5.05 11.67 -4.58
C ALA A 76 5.85 10.80 -5.57
N MET A 77 7.17 10.67 -5.37
CA MET A 77 8.00 9.80 -6.19
C MET A 77 7.66 8.32 -5.95
N ILE A 78 7.47 7.93 -4.68
CA ILE A 78 7.05 6.57 -4.32
C ILE A 78 5.67 6.27 -4.90
N CYS A 79 4.73 7.21 -4.80
CA CYS A 79 3.39 7.07 -5.40
C CYS A 79 3.46 6.87 -6.91
N ALA A 80 4.22 7.70 -7.62
CA ALA A 80 4.36 7.60 -9.08
C ALA A 80 4.98 6.26 -9.51
N ILE A 81 5.96 5.75 -8.76
CA ILE A 81 6.52 4.42 -9.02
C ILE A 81 5.44 3.36 -8.79
N ALA A 82 4.76 3.37 -7.65
CA ALA A 82 3.74 2.37 -7.32
C ALA A 82 2.59 2.35 -8.33
N GLU A 83 2.14 3.51 -8.80
CA GLU A 83 1.18 3.64 -9.90
C GLU A 83 1.72 3.00 -11.18
N LEU A 84 2.94 3.36 -11.60
CA LEU A 84 3.54 2.86 -12.84
C LEU A 84 3.78 1.35 -12.84
N VAL A 85 4.23 0.77 -11.71
CA VAL A 85 4.72 -0.62 -11.69
C VAL A 85 3.68 -1.62 -11.21
N SER A 86 2.68 -1.19 -10.44
CA SER A 86 1.73 -2.08 -9.76
C SER A 86 0.27 -1.63 -9.81
N ASP A 87 -0.05 -0.49 -10.43
CA ASP A 87 -1.39 0.12 -10.36
C ASP A 87 -1.90 0.29 -8.92
N ARG A 88 -0.97 0.52 -7.98
CA ARG A 88 -1.22 0.60 -6.52
C ARG A 88 -1.84 -0.68 -5.93
N GLN A 89 -1.69 -1.83 -6.58
CA GLN A 89 -2.17 -3.11 -6.07
C GLN A 89 -1.13 -3.72 -5.12
N PRO A 90 -1.43 -3.88 -3.81
CA PRO A 90 -0.47 -4.42 -2.84
C PRO A 90 -0.03 -5.86 -3.12
N LEU A 91 -0.83 -6.61 -3.88
CA LEU A 91 -0.59 -8.01 -4.22
C LEU A 91 -0.14 -8.20 -5.67
N ALA A 92 0.21 -7.12 -6.37
CA ALA A 92 0.68 -7.18 -7.74
C ALA A 92 1.85 -8.15 -7.86
N SER A 93 1.75 -9.08 -8.81
CA SER A 93 2.83 -9.99 -9.16
C SER A 93 3.13 -9.89 -10.65
N ARG A 94 4.39 -9.70 -11.01
CA ARG A 94 4.83 -9.63 -12.40
C ARG A 94 5.91 -10.66 -12.62
N HIS A 95 5.65 -11.57 -13.54
CA HIS A 95 6.61 -12.59 -13.95
C HIS A 95 7.35 -12.16 -15.22
N ASP A 96 8.67 -12.04 -15.15
CA ASP A 96 9.53 -11.82 -16.31
C ASP A 96 9.94 -13.17 -16.90
N LYS A 97 9.42 -13.46 -18.10
CA LYS A 97 9.69 -14.72 -18.83
C LYS A 97 11.16 -14.88 -19.24
N LYS A 98 11.90 -13.79 -19.45
CA LYS A 98 13.31 -13.82 -19.88
C LYS A 98 14.20 -14.20 -18.71
N THR A 99 14.00 -13.58 -17.57
CA THR A 99 14.83 -13.78 -16.37
C THR A 99 14.30 -14.89 -15.46
N LYS A 100 13.07 -15.37 -15.71
CA LYS A 100 12.32 -16.33 -14.89
C LYS A 100 12.16 -15.87 -13.44
N GLN A 101 12.06 -14.56 -13.24
CA GLN A 101 11.91 -13.95 -11.92
C GLN A 101 10.52 -13.36 -11.75
N THR A 102 10.04 -13.35 -10.50
CA THR A 102 8.76 -12.76 -10.14
C THR A 102 9.00 -11.63 -9.15
N SER A 103 8.61 -10.41 -9.53
CA SER A 103 8.56 -9.26 -8.65
C SER A 103 7.20 -9.17 -7.96
N LEU A 104 7.19 -8.63 -6.74
CA LEU A 104 6.00 -8.59 -5.88
C LEU A 104 5.76 -7.20 -5.29
N GLY A 105 4.49 -6.92 -5.01
CA GLY A 105 4.03 -5.79 -4.21
C GLY A 105 4.04 -4.44 -4.92
N LEU A 106 3.75 -3.38 -4.17
CA LEU A 106 3.61 -2.01 -4.68
C LEU A 106 4.84 -1.53 -5.46
N MET A 107 6.03 -1.92 -5.00
CA MET A 107 7.30 -1.48 -5.58
C MET A 107 7.92 -2.49 -6.56
N GLN A 108 7.23 -3.60 -6.83
CA GLN A 108 7.70 -4.67 -7.72
C GLN A 108 9.16 -5.09 -7.43
N ILE A 109 9.46 -5.33 -6.16
CA ILE A 109 10.79 -5.76 -5.72
C ILE A 109 10.91 -7.28 -5.87
N LEU A 110 12.10 -7.75 -6.24
CA LEU A 110 12.41 -9.18 -6.29
C LEU A 110 12.62 -9.71 -4.86
N PRO A 111 12.17 -10.92 -4.52
CA PRO A 111 12.36 -11.49 -3.18
C PRO A 111 13.82 -11.44 -2.70
N LYS A 112 14.76 -11.85 -3.56
CA LYS A 112 16.21 -11.79 -3.30
C LYS A 112 16.74 -10.39 -3.00
N THR A 113 16.08 -9.35 -3.50
CA THR A 113 16.46 -7.95 -3.27
C THR A 113 15.85 -7.45 -1.97
N ALA A 114 14.63 -7.88 -1.63
CA ALA A 114 13.99 -7.54 -0.36
C ALA A 114 14.76 -8.09 0.85
N GLU A 115 15.34 -9.29 0.74
CA GLU A 115 16.21 -9.88 1.78
C GLU A 115 17.44 -9.01 2.11
N LEU A 116 17.91 -8.18 1.17
CA LEU A 116 19.04 -7.27 1.39
C LEU A 116 18.64 -5.96 2.08
N LEU A 117 17.34 -5.72 2.27
CA LEU A 117 16.78 -4.49 2.82
C LEU A 117 16.28 -4.65 4.27
N GLN A 118 16.45 -5.84 4.86
CA GLN A 118 16.12 -6.15 6.25
C GLN A 118 17.25 -5.75 7.21
#